data_AF-A0AB32WZY6-F1
#
_entry.id   AF-A0AB32WZY6-F1
#
_cell.length_a   1.000
_cell.length_b   1.000
_cell.length_c   1.000
_cell.angle_alpha   90.00
_cell.angle_beta   90.00
_cell.angle_gamma   90.00
#
_symmetry.space_group_name_H-M   'P 1'
#
loop_
_entity.id
_entity.type
_entity.pdbx_description
1 polymer ?
#
loop_
_entity_poly.entity_id
_entity_poly.type
_entity_poly.pdbx_seq_one_letter_code
_entity_poly.pdbx_strand_id
1 'polypeptide(L)'
;MATFSINSNTFSFNLQIFIFLFLAAKPICSFAQQALDNNPSFSPHISLFGDARVEDGGSHVRLTGPHAPSSGLLLLDKPFKFADERNVGRPTSFAAEFSFSLSPGNGDGLAFVLIPNGFQTRFQDQGYFGLFGENRFLGIEFDTKKDDKVGDLNANHVGIDVGSLESVKVSNLSSLNLVLNNGEILKSWVDYDSSSKLLQVRLSKLNDKRPFTPILAYRIDLFEMWGNEDVFVGIISTTNEESSQSSSNVYSWRFRVRDVSSWMHSLPADPRGYVDKDSQEFRAERSKFCALTILAGLIFNTGCGALLAFVMLFMWAIMVNRHTVFPVECQAGPDDFRYEKVNVIVEKDDQGDKD
;
A
#
# COMPACT_ATOMS: atom_id res chain seq x y z
N MET A 1 12.81 -18.01 -64.42
CA MET A 1 12.68 -18.53 -63.04
C MET A 1 13.42 -17.58 -62.13
N ALA A 2 12.71 -16.74 -61.38
CA ALA A 2 13.31 -15.94 -60.32
C ALA A 2 13.03 -16.66 -59.00
N THR A 3 14.09 -17.13 -58.34
CA THR A 3 14.03 -17.74 -57.02
C THR A 3 14.00 -16.64 -55.97
N PHE A 4 12.88 -16.51 -55.24
CA PHE A 4 12.79 -15.64 -54.08
C PHE A 4 13.55 -16.26 -52.92
N SER A 5 14.68 -15.64 -52.56
CA SER A 5 15.44 -15.97 -51.36
C SER A 5 14.72 -15.39 -50.14
N ILE A 6 14.13 -16.27 -49.33
CA ILE A 6 13.55 -15.88 -48.03
C ILE A 6 14.71 -15.66 -47.08
N ASN A 7 14.92 -14.39 -46.75
CA ASN A 7 16.03 -13.91 -45.92
C ASN A 7 15.88 -14.48 -44.48
N SER A 8 16.74 -15.42 -44.10
CA SER A 8 16.77 -16.09 -42.78
C SER A 8 17.02 -15.15 -41.60
N ASN A 9 17.40 -13.90 -41.88
CA ASN A 9 17.68 -12.88 -40.88
C ASN A 9 16.44 -12.38 -40.13
N THR A 10 15.23 -12.47 -40.71
CA THR A 10 14.01 -12.03 -40.02
C THR A 10 13.59 -13.00 -38.91
N PHE A 11 13.89 -14.29 -39.05
CA PHE A 11 13.56 -15.31 -38.04
C PHE A 11 14.44 -15.17 -36.80
N SER A 12 15.73 -14.86 -36.98
CA SER A 12 16.69 -14.68 -35.89
C SER A 12 16.36 -13.45 -35.02
N PHE A 13 15.98 -12.32 -35.65
CA PHE A 13 15.59 -11.11 -34.91
C PHE A 13 14.31 -11.28 -34.08
N ASN A 14 13.31 -12.01 -34.59
CA ASN A 14 12.08 -12.28 -33.84
C ASN A 14 12.33 -13.24 -32.65
N LEU A 15 13.22 -14.21 -32.80
CA LEU A 15 13.62 -15.12 -31.72
C LEU A 15 14.40 -14.38 -30.62
N GLN A 16 15.29 -13.45 -30.99
CA GLN A 16 16.05 -12.63 -30.04
C GLN A 16 15.14 -11.70 -29.22
N ILE A 17 14.10 -11.12 -29.84
CA ILE A 17 13.09 -10.29 -29.15
C ILE A 17 12.25 -11.14 -28.20
N PHE A 18 11.88 -12.36 -28.59
CA PHE A 18 11.12 -13.28 -27.72
C PHE A 18 11.94 -13.72 -26.50
N ILE A 19 13.24 -13.97 -26.68
CA ILE A 19 14.17 -14.29 -25.59
C ILE A 19 14.36 -13.08 -24.67
N PHE A 20 14.47 -11.85 -25.21
CA PHE A 20 14.54 -10.63 -24.39
C PHE A 20 13.24 -10.35 -23.61
N LEU A 21 12.06 -10.63 -24.19
CA LEU A 21 10.78 -10.52 -23.48
C LEU A 21 10.64 -11.58 -22.37
N PHE A 22 11.16 -12.79 -22.59
CA PHE A 22 11.21 -13.84 -21.56
C PHE A 22 12.25 -13.58 -20.46
N LEU A 23 13.38 -12.93 -20.77
CA LEU A 23 14.40 -12.53 -19.79
C LEU A 23 14.05 -11.23 -19.05
N ALA A 24 13.24 -10.35 -19.64
CA ALA A 24 12.64 -9.19 -18.97
C ALA A 24 11.41 -9.56 -18.14
N ALA A 25 10.76 -10.69 -18.45
CA ALA A 25 9.81 -11.34 -17.55
C ALA A 25 10.56 -12.14 -16.47
N LYS A 26 11.39 -11.45 -15.68
CA LYS A 26 11.49 -11.88 -14.27
C LYS A 26 10.04 -11.89 -13.77
N PRO A 27 9.56 -12.93 -13.08
CA PRO A 27 8.29 -12.81 -12.39
C PRO A 27 8.45 -11.55 -11.54
N ILE A 28 7.66 -10.52 -11.84
CA ILE A 28 7.35 -9.51 -10.84
C ILE A 28 6.86 -10.40 -9.70
N CYS A 29 7.66 -10.57 -8.65
CA CYS A 29 7.27 -11.35 -7.48
C CYS A 29 5.85 -10.91 -7.21
N SER A 30 4.90 -11.83 -7.40
CA SER A 30 3.51 -11.54 -7.21
C SER A 30 3.42 -11.03 -5.79
N PHE A 31 3.09 -9.75 -5.65
CA PHE A 31 2.79 -9.14 -4.38
C PHE A 31 1.63 -9.96 -3.80
N ALA A 32 1.96 -10.94 -2.97
CA ALA A 32 0.99 -11.84 -2.37
C ALA A 32 0.31 -11.05 -1.25
N GLN A 33 -0.57 -10.14 -1.64
CA GLN A 33 -1.44 -9.45 -0.71
C GLN A 33 -2.52 -10.42 -0.27
N GLN A 34 -2.42 -10.89 0.96
CA GLN A 34 -3.51 -11.60 1.60
C GLN A 34 -4.19 -10.64 2.58
N ALA A 35 -5.48 -10.40 2.41
CA ALA A 35 -6.27 -9.67 3.40
C ALA A 35 -6.62 -10.60 4.58
N LEU A 36 -6.40 -10.12 5.80
CA LEU A 36 -6.84 -10.76 7.04
C LEU A 36 -8.10 -10.07 7.54
N ASP A 37 -9.25 -10.52 7.01
CA ASP A 37 -10.56 -10.05 7.43
C ASP A 37 -11.27 -11.08 8.32
N ASN A 38 -12.11 -10.61 9.24
CA ASN A 38 -12.97 -11.42 10.12
C ASN A 38 -12.27 -12.25 11.21
N ASN A 39 -11.06 -11.87 11.64
CA ASN A 39 -10.38 -12.51 12.79
C ASN A 39 -10.48 -11.62 14.06
N PRO A 40 -11.16 -12.05 15.14
CA PRO A 40 -11.37 -11.22 16.33
C PRO A 40 -10.09 -10.95 17.15
N SER A 41 -9.03 -11.72 16.92
CA SER A 41 -7.72 -11.53 17.54
C SER A 41 -6.93 -10.39 16.90
N PHE A 42 -7.31 -9.95 15.70
CA PHE A 42 -6.62 -8.92 14.93
C PHE A 42 -7.50 -7.71 14.67
N SER A 43 -6.90 -6.53 14.48
CA SER A 43 -7.61 -5.38 13.93
C SER A 43 -8.18 -5.72 12.55
N PRO A 44 -9.34 -5.16 12.17
CA PRO A 44 -9.88 -5.36 10.81
C PRO A 44 -9.01 -4.65 9.77
N HIS A 45 -9.11 -5.07 8.51
CA HIS A 45 -8.43 -4.44 7.37
C HIS A 45 -6.91 -4.45 7.52
N ILE A 46 -6.37 -5.67 7.60
CA ILE A 46 -4.94 -5.92 7.65
C ILE A 46 -4.54 -6.64 6.36
N SER A 47 -3.45 -6.19 5.75
CA SER A 47 -2.82 -6.87 4.62
C SER A 47 -1.52 -7.56 5.06
N LEU A 48 -1.31 -8.77 4.54
CA LEU A 48 -0.09 -9.54 4.67
C LEU A 48 0.80 -9.33 3.45
N PHE A 49 2.11 -9.24 3.67
CA PHE A 49 3.09 -9.05 2.62
C PHE A 49 4.32 -9.94 2.83
N GLY A 50 5.00 -10.28 1.73
CA GLY A 50 6.20 -11.11 1.77
C GLY A 50 5.81 -12.56 2.09
N ASP A 51 6.54 -13.17 3.01
CA ASP A 51 6.29 -14.55 3.46
C ASP A 51 5.17 -14.65 4.50
N ALA A 52 4.61 -13.50 4.92
CA ALA A 52 3.57 -13.43 5.92
C ALA A 52 2.31 -14.17 5.46
N ARG A 53 1.83 -15.12 6.27
CA ARG A 53 0.67 -15.95 5.96
C ARG A 53 -0.09 -16.38 7.21
N VAL A 54 -1.38 -16.60 7.02
CA VAL A 54 -2.26 -17.14 8.07
C VAL A 54 -2.01 -18.64 8.22
N GLU A 55 -1.81 -19.10 9.46
CA GLU A 55 -1.58 -20.52 9.78
C GLU A 55 -2.67 -21.06 10.71
N ASP A 56 -2.72 -22.39 10.84
CA ASP A 56 -3.54 -23.09 11.83
C ASP A 56 -5.00 -22.62 11.86
N GLY A 57 -5.61 -22.52 10.67
CA GLY A 57 -7.01 -22.12 10.51
C GLY A 57 -7.34 -20.70 10.96
N GLY A 58 -6.34 -19.81 11.06
CA GLY A 58 -6.53 -18.43 11.52
C GLY A 58 -6.13 -18.19 12.97
N SER A 59 -5.48 -19.14 13.65
CA SER A 59 -5.06 -18.93 15.04
C SER A 59 -3.94 -17.89 15.18
N HIS A 60 -3.08 -17.77 14.17
CA HIS A 60 -1.97 -16.83 14.15
C HIS A 60 -1.53 -16.51 12.72
N VAL A 61 -0.71 -15.46 12.60
CA VAL A 61 0.01 -15.11 11.38
C VAL A 61 1.48 -15.44 11.58
N ARG A 62 2.06 -16.26 10.71
CA ARG A 62 3.50 -16.45 10.62
C ARG A 62 4.07 -15.36 9.72
N LEU A 63 5.00 -14.54 10.22
CA LEU A 63 5.67 -13.50 9.42
C LEU A 63 6.87 -14.08 8.67
N THR A 64 7.73 -14.86 9.36
CA THR A 64 8.90 -15.51 8.75
C THR A 64 8.90 -17.02 8.96
N GLY A 65 9.36 -17.75 7.95
CA GLY A 65 9.47 -19.22 7.98
C GLY A 65 10.88 -19.70 8.35
N PRO A 66 11.06 -21.02 8.62
CA PRO A 66 12.36 -21.64 8.89
C PRO A 66 13.17 -21.85 7.59
N HIS A 67 13.28 -20.79 6.81
CA HIS A 67 14.06 -20.70 5.59
C HIS A 67 14.62 -19.28 5.52
N ALA A 68 15.83 -19.14 5.00
CA ALA A 68 16.47 -17.84 4.84
C ALA A 68 16.86 -17.60 3.37
N PRO A 69 16.75 -16.35 2.88
CA PRO A 69 16.15 -15.18 3.56
C PRO A 69 14.62 -15.33 3.68
N SER A 70 14.02 -14.73 4.72
CA SER A 70 12.57 -14.60 4.85
C SER A 70 12.19 -13.26 5.42
N SER A 71 11.15 -12.64 4.85
CA SER A 71 10.69 -11.31 5.24
C SER A 71 9.17 -11.27 5.24
N GLY A 72 8.55 -10.85 6.34
CA GLY A 72 7.10 -10.76 6.46
C GLY A 72 6.65 -9.46 7.10
N LEU A 73 5.58 -8.89 6.56
CA LEU A 73 4.97 -7.67 7.08
C LEU A 73 3.45 -7.85 7.23
N LEU A 74 2.96 -7.52 8.43
CA LEU A 74 1.56 -7.38 8.80
C LEU A 74 1.25 -5.88 8.84
N LEU A 75 0.43 -5.37 7.93
CA LEU A 75 0.19 -3.92 7.79
C LEU A 75 -1.29 -3.59 7.99
N LEU A 76 -1.59 -2.52 8.72
CA LEU A 76 -2.92 -1.96 8.77
C LEU A 76 -3.21 -1.19 7.47
N ASP A 77 -4.29 -1.52 6.78
CA ASP A 77 -4.62 -0.95 5.45
C ASP A 77 -4.93 0.55 5.54
N LYS A 78 -5.58 0.97 6.63
CA LYS A 78 -5.98 2.34 6.84
C LYS A 78 -4.91 3.10 7.64
N PRO A 79 -4.24 4.10 7.06
CA PRO A 79 -3.31 4.94 7.79
C PRO A 79 -4.06 5.87 8.76
N PHE A 80 -3.31 6.47 9.67
CA PHE A 80 -3.80 7.55 10.52
C PHE A 80 -2.87 8.77 10.43
N LYS A 81 -3.35 9.91 10.93
CA LYS A 81 -2.60 11.17 10.96
C LYS A 81 -2.39 11.63 12.39
N PHE A 82 -1.22 12.20 12.66
CA PHE A 82 -0.93 12.80 13.96
C PHE A 82 -1.63 14.15 14.16
N ALA A 83 -1.93 14.88 13.08
CA ALA A 83 -2.98 15.90 13.13
C ALA A 83 -3.87 15.83 11.88
N ASP A 84 -5.15 16.09 12.12
CA ASP A 84 -6.17 16.23 11.09
C ASP A 84 -6.71 17.67 11.13
N GLU A 85 -7.25 18.17 10.02
CA GLU A 85 -7.92 19.48 9.94
C GLU A 85 -9.10 19.59 10.90
N ARG A 86 -9.64 18.46 11.35
CA ARG A 86 -10.69 18.38 12.39
C ARG A 86 -10.14 18.53 13.82
N ASN A 87 -8.82 18.36 13.98
CA ASN A 87 -8.10 18.31 15.25
C ASN A 87 -7.01 19.39 15.31
N VAL A 88 -7.27 20.58 14.76
CA VAL A 88 -6.33 21.72 14.78
C VAL A 88 -5.88 21.99 16.23
N GLY A 89 -4.59 21.78 16.49
CA GLY A 89 -3.98 21.96 17.82
C GLY A 89 -4.08 20.77 18.77
N ARG A 90 -4.55 19.59 18.33
CA ARG A 90 -4.65 18.38 19.16
C ARG A 90 -3.97 17.19 18.46
N PRO A 91 -2.69 16.93 18.78
CA PRO A 91 -2.01 15.78 18.21
C PRO A 91 -2.63 14.48 18.72
N THR A 92 -2.63 13.46 17.89
CA THR A 92 -3.28 12.18 18.11
C THR A 92 -2.45 11.25 19.01
N SER A 93 -3.09 10.62 20.00
CA SER A 93 -2.49 9.56 20.82
C SER A 93 -2.80 8.18 20.22
N PHE A 94 -1.99 7.17 20.53
CA PHE A 94 -2.30 5.79 20.10
C PHE A 94 -1.97 4.76 21.17
N ALA A 95 -2.57 3.59 21.03
CA ALA A 95 -2.23 2.40 21.79
C ALA A 95 -2.21 1.17 20.86
N ALA A 96 -1.16 0.38 20.97
CA ALA A 96 -1.03 -0.92 20.32
C ALA A 96 -0.89 -2.02 21.38
N GLU A 97 -1.47 -3.17 21.09
CA GLU A 97 -1.35 -4.39 21.90
C GLU A 97 -1.19 -5.56 20.93
N PHE A 98 -0.15 -6.36 21.09
CA PHE A 98 0.07 -7.54 20.26
C PHE A 98 0.74 -8.65 21.05
N SER A 99 0.51 -9.88 20.63
CA SER A 99 1.17 -11.06 21.19
C SER A 99 1.89 -11.82 20.10
N PHE A 100 3.12 -12.22 20.38
CA PHE A 100 4.03 -12.82 19.41
C PHE A 100 4.91 -13.89 20.05
N SER A 101 5.54 -14.72 19.24
CA SER A 101 6.59 -15.66 19.66
C SER A 101 7.72 -15.66 18.64
N LEU A 102 8.94 -15.84 19.10
CA LEU A 102 10.10 -16.06 18.24
C LEU A 102 10.67 -17.45 18.57
N SER A 103 10.87 -18.27 17.55
CA SER A 103 11.41 -19.63 17.76
C SER A 103 12.88 -19.57 18.20
N PRO A 104 13.39 -20.64 18.83
CA PRO A 104 14.81 -20.79 19.09
C PRO A 104 15.65 -20.64 17.82
N GLY A 105 16.75 -19.91 17.96
CA GLY A 105 17.60 -19.50 16.84
C GLY A 105 18.18 -18.11 17.08
N ASN A 106 19.12 -17.72 16.23
CA ASN A 106 19.70 -16.38 16.27
C ASN A 106 19.13 -15.58 15.11
N GLY A 107 18.33 -14.56 15.41
CA GLY A 107 18.05 -13.43 14.51
C GLY A 107 16.79 -13.51 13.65
N ASP A 108 16.39 -12.38 13.04
CA ASP A 108 16.78 -11.00 13.44
C ASP A 108 15.73 -10.37 14.38
N GLY A 109 14.69 -11.12 14.74
CA GLY A 109 13.65 -10.65 15.66
C GLY A 109 12.42 -10.09 14.95
N LEU A 110 11.75 -9.13 15.58
CA LEU A 110 10.49 -8.55 15.13
C LEU A 110 10.41 -7.09 15.56
N ALA A 111 9.80 -6.23 14.75
CA ALA A 111 9.58 -4.83 15.09
C ALA A 111 8.12 -4.42 14.88
N PHE A 112 7.56 -3.67 15.84
CA PHE A 112 6.35 -2.89 15.62
C PHE A 112 6.76 -1.52 15.05
N VAL A 113 6.17 -1.14 13.92
CA VAL A 113 6.66 0.00 13.13
C VAL A 113 5.55 0.99 12.80
N LEU A 114 5.89 2.28 12.86
CA LEU A 114 5.18 3.36 12.21
C LEU A 114 6.06 3.87 11.06
N ILE A 115 5.50 3.89 9.85
CA ILE A 115 6.25 4.04 8.60
C ILE A 115 5.50 4.96 7.63
N PRO A 116 6.22 5.65 6.72
CA PRO A 116 5.59 6.50 5.72
C PRO A 116 4.89 5.65 4.64
N ASN A 117 4.06 6.30 3.84
CA ASN A 117 3.45 5.67 2.67
C ASN A 117 4.53 5.13 1.71
N GLY A 118 4.25 3.96 1.12
CA GLY A 118 5.10 3.34 0.09
C GLY A 118 6.18 2.41 0.65
N PHE A 119 6.39 2.35 1.97
CA PHE A 119 7.33 1.44 2.62
C PHE A 119 7.13 -0.03 2.20
N GLN A 120 5.87 -0.44 2.06
CA GLN A 120 5.47 -1.80 1.69
C GLN A 120 5.97 -2.24 0.30
N THR A 121 6.43 -1.32 -0.54
CA THR A 121 6.96 -1.65 -1.87
C THR A 121 8.46 -2.00 -1.86
N ARG A 122 9.17 -1.77 -0.75
CA ARG A 122 10.64 -1.91 -0.68
C ARG A 122 11.17 -2.77 0.48
N PHE A 123 10.29 -3.30 1.35
CA PHE A 123 10.73 -3.98 2.58
C PHE A 123 11.35 -5.38 2.38
N GLN A 124 11.12 -6.03 1.23
CA GLN A 124 11.45 -7.45 1.04
C GLN A 124 12.96 -7.76 0.89
N ASP A 125 13.76 -6.79 0.42
CA ASP A 125 15.13 -7.06 -0.06
C ASP A 125 16.25 -6.41 0.77
N GLN A 126 15.98 -5.84 1.95
CA GLN A 126 16.94 -4.90 2.56
C GLN A 126 17.58 -5.31 3.89
N GLY A 127 17.25 -6.48 4.48
CA GLY A 127 17.69 -6.78 5.86
C GLY A 127 17.22 -5.69 6.84
N TYR A 128 17.55 -5.80 8.13
CA TYR A 128 17.21 -4.78 9.14
C TYR A 128 15.74 -4.32 9.11
N PHE A 129 14.81 -5.27 9.04
CA PHE A 129 13.37 -4.99 8.92
C PHE A 129 12.96 -4.14 7.70
N GLY A 130 13.81 -3.99 6.69
CA GLY A 130 13.55 -3.12 5.53
C GLY A 130 13.59 -1.62 5.85
N LEU A 131 14.11 -1.23 7.03
CA LEU A 131 14.14 0.15 7.53
C LEU A 131 15.47 0.86 7.23
N PHE A 132 16.47 0.16 6.69
CA PHE A 132 17.75 0.77 6.37
C PHE A 132 17.60 1.95 5.38
N GLY A 133 18.13 3.12 5.76
CA GLY A 133 18.03 4.33 4.95
C GLY A 133 16.67 5.05 5.01
N GLU A 134 15.69 4.53 5.77
CA GLU A 134 14.50 5.30 6.15
C GLU A 134 14.81 6.13 7.40
N ASN A 135 14.50 7.42 7.38
CA ASN A 135 14.76 8.32 8.49
C ASN A 135 13.48 8.91 9.12
N ARG A 136 12.31 8.51 8.62
CA ARG A 136 10.98 8.92 9.10
C ARG A 136 10.16 7.71 9.54
N PHE A 137 10.74 6.92 10.43
CA PHE A 137 10.08 5.78 11.06
C PHE A 137 10.21 5.82 12.59
N LEU A 138 9.27 5.17 13.25
CA LEU A 138 9.41 4.74 14.65
C LEU A 138 9.38 3.21 14.66
N GLY A 139 10.42 2.59 15.20
CA GLY A 139 10.51 1.16 15.44
C GLY A 139 10.47 0.86 16.95
N ILE A 140 9.78 -0.22 17.31
CA ILE A 140 9.94 -0.87 18.60
C ILE A 140 10.39 -2.29 18.29
N GLU A 141 11.70 -2.48 18.31
CA GLU A 141 12.35 -3.74 18.00
C GLU A 141 12.39 -4.70 19.20
N PHE A 142 12.28 -5.98 18.89
CA PHE A 142 12.45 -7.11 19.81
C PHE A 142 13.57 -7.95 19.22
N ASP A 143 14.81 -7.58 19.53
CA ASP A 143 16.00 -8.11 18.88
C ASP A 143 16.56 -9.34 19.59
N THR A 144 16.84 -10.35 18.77
CA THR A 144 17.36 -11.66 19.15
C THR A 144 18.78 -11.91 18.63
N LYS A 145 19.37 -10.91 17.98
CA LYS A 145 20.74 -10.88 17.47
C LYS A 145 21.43 -9.66 18.09
N LYS A 146 22.76 -9.71 18.13
CA LYS A 146 23.57 -8.55 18.49
C LYS A 146 24.35 -8.16 17.25
N ASP A 147 24.14 -6.95 16.77
CA ASP A 147 24.91 -6.32 15.73
C ASP A 147 25.60 -5.05 16.27
N ASP A 148 26.92 -5.13 16.39
CA ASP A 148 27.75 -4.03 16.88
C ASP A 148 27.70 -2.80 15.94
N LYS A 149 27.27 -2.95 14.67
CA LYS A 149 27.17 -1.84 13.70
C LYS A 149 26.00 -0.90 13.98
N VAL A 150 24.95 -1.38 14.64
CA VAL A 150 23.76 -0.60 15.02
C VAL A 150 23.72 -0.32 16.52
N GLY A 151 24.77 -0.70 17.25
CA GLY A 151 24.94 -0.35 18.66
C GLY A 151 24.23 -1.30 19.65
N ASP A 152 23.92 -2.52 19.22
CA ASP A 152 23.14 -3.45 20.04
C ASP A 152 23.78 -3.77 21.38
N LEU A 153 22.95 -3.72 22.42
CA LEU A 153 23.39 -4.01 23.78
C LEU A 153 23.72 -5.50 23.95
N ASN A 154 22.84 -6.40 23.46
CA ASN A 154 22.94 -7.86 23.57
C ASN A 154 21.91 -8.54 22.65
N ALA A 155 21.94 -9.86 22.51
CA ALA A 155 21.02 -10.62 21.65
C ALA A 155 19.65 -10.95 22.30
N ASN A 156 19.17 -10.14 23.24
CA ASN A 156 17.89 -10.32 23.94
C ASN A 156 17.42 -8.98 24.53
N HIS A 157 17.05 -8.04 23.66
CA HIS A 157 16.70 -6.69 24.08
C HIS A 157 15.47 -6.14 23.37
N VAL A 158 14.89 -5.08 23.95
CA VAL A 158 13.87 -4.25 23.30
C VAL A 158 14.46 -2.88 23.08
N GLY A 159 14.27 -2.35 21.88
CA GLY A 159 14.73 -1.04 21.46
C GLY A 159 13.59 -0.08 21.11
N ILE A 160 13.90 1.21 21.07
CA ILE A 160 13.09 2.25 20.46
C ILE A 160 13.95 2.92 19.40
N ASP A 161 13.53 2.82 18.15
CA ASP A 161 14.30 3.27 16.98
C ASP A 161 13.58 4.46 16.37
N VAL A 162 14.32 5.55 16.13
CA VAL A 162 13.73 6.83 15.72
C VAL A 162 14.51 7.36 14.53
N GLY A 163 14.05 7.04 13.31
CA GLY A 163 14.71 7.46 12.07
C GLY A 163 16.13 6.92 11.88
N SER A 164 16.52 5.93 12.68
CA SER A 164 17.81 5.23 12.65
C SER A 164 17.61 3.84 13.25
N LEU A 165 18.38 2.86 12.80
CA LEU A 165 18.44 1.53 13.40
C LEU A 165 19.21 1.53 14.74
N GLU A 166 19.96 2.59 15.03
CA GLU A 166 20.55 2.76 16.35
C GLU A 166 19.49 3.22 17.34
N SER A 167 19.18 2.33 18.27
CA SER A 167 18.11 2.50 19.23
C SER A 167 18.36 3.66 20.20
N VAL A 168 17.45 4.63 20.28
CA VAL A 168 17.57 5.78 21.21
C VAL A 168 17.36 5.37 22.66
N LYS A 169 16.74 4.20 22.89
CA LYS A 169 16.59 3.63 24.24
C LYS A 169 16.43 2.12 24.21
N VAL A 170 17.26 1.43 24.99
CA VAL A 170 17.32 -0.03 25.05
C VAL A 170 17.01 -0.56 26.44
N SER A 171 16.35 -1.73 26.51
CA SER A 171 16.11 -2.49 27.74
C SER A 171 16.60 -3.92 27.57
N ASN A 172 17.51 -4.36 28.45
CA ASN A 172 17.98 -5.74 28.49
C ASN A 172 16.94 -6.66 29.14
N LEU A 173 16.35 -7.58 28.38
CA LEU A 173 15.28 -8.44 28.87
C LEU A 173 15.77 -9.53 29.83
N SER A 174 17.05 -9.88 29.77
CA SER A 174 17.65 -10.83 30.72
C SER A 174 17.56 -10.31 32.16
N SER A 175 17.61 -8.98 32.36
CA SER A 175 17.43 -8.35 33.68
C SER A 175 16.00 -8.46 34.23
N LEU A 176 15.04 -8.77 33.35
CA LEU A 176 13.62 -8.92 33.65
C LEU A 176 13.17 -10.39 33.66
N ASN A 177 14.12 -11.33 33.56
CA ASN A 177 13.85 -12.77 33.39
C ASN A 177 12.94 -13.09 32.19
N LEU A 178 13.08 -12.31 31.11
CA LEU A 178 12.39 -12.53 29.84
C LEU A 178 13.40 -12.95 28.77
N VAL A 179 13.00 -13.87 27.91
CA VAL A 179 13.80 -14.38 26.79
C VAL A 179 12.92 -14.33 25.54
N LEU A 180 13.38 -13.66 24.50
CA LEU A 180 12.62 -13.45 23.27
C LEU A 180 12.51 -14.72 22.40
N ASN A 181 13.60 -15.45 22.24
CA ASN A 181 13.75 -16.57 21.29
C ASN A 181 13.64 -17.96 21.95
N ASN A 182 12.82 -18.11 23.00
CA ASN A 182 12.59 -19.42 23.63
C ASN A 182 11.29 -20.10 23.15
N GLY A 183 10.58 -19.50 22.17
CA GLY A 183 9.28 -19.96 21.69
C GLY A 183 8.10 -19.62 22.61
N GLU A 184 8.32 -18.94 23.74
CA GLU A 184 7.25 -18.49 24.62
C GLU A 184 6.45 -17.36 23.97
N ILE A 185 5.13 -17.36 24.14
CA ILE A 185 4.29 -16.28 23.66
C ILE A 185 4.41 -15.10 24.63
N LEU A 186 4.92 -13.99 24.10
CA LEU A 186 5.03 -12.73 24.78
C LEU A 186 3.93 -11.79 24.34
N LYS A 187 3.65 -10.80 25.17
CA LYS A 187 2.63 -9.78 24.93
C LYS A 187 3.19 -8.40 25.21
N SER A 188 3.07 -7.53 24.20
CA SER A 188 3.57 -6.16 24.23
C SER A 188 2.43 -5.15 24.22
N TRP A 189 2.63 -4.04 24.93
CA TRP A 189 1.80 -2.85 24.84
C TRP A 189 2.67 -1.64 24.52
N VAL A 190 2.27 -0.88 23.52
CA VAL A 190 2.91 0.37 23.10
C VAL A 190 1.88 1.48 23.25
N ASP A 191 2.09 2.41 24.17
CA ASP A 191 1.19 3.54 24.38
C ASP A 191 1.95 4.84 24.10
N TYR A 192 1.39 5.70 23.25
CA TYR A 192 1.89 7.04 22.99
C TYR A 192 0.84 8.07 23.42
N ASP A 193 1.22 8.94 24.36
CA ASP A 193 0.44 10.10 24.76
C ASP A 193 1.01 11.36 24.10
N SER A 194 0.25 11.92 23.17
CA SER A 194 0.59 13.14 22.43
C SER A 194 0.66 14.39 23.30
N SER A 195 -0.08 14.43 24.41
CA SER A 195 -0.09 15.59 25.30
C SER A 195 1.20 15.70 26.10
N SER A 196 1.69 14.55 26.58
CA SER A 196 2.97 14.47 27.32
C SER A 196 4.17 14.12 26.43
N LYS A 197 3.93 13.84 25.14
CA LYS A 197 4.92 13.37 24.15
C LYS A 197 5.65 12.13 24.66
N LEU A 198 4.94 11.22 25.32
CA LEU A 198 5.54 10.10 26.05
C LEU A 198 5.15 8.78 25.39
N LEU A 199 6.15 8.09 24.84
CA LEU A 199 6.05 6.71 24.37
C LEU A 199 6.43 5.76 25.50
N GLN A 200 5.61 4.74 25.73
CA GLN A 200 5.85 3.71 26.74
C GLN A 200 5.69 2.32 26.12
N VAL A 201 6.67 1.45 26.37
CA VAL A 201 6.64 0.03 25.96
C VAL A 201 6.59 -0.84 27.22
N ARG A 202 5.69 -1.81 27.21
CA ARG A 202 5.55 -2.84 28.25
C ARG A 202 5.62 -4.21 27.59
N LEU A 203 6.19 -5.17 28.29
CA LEU A 203 6.31 -6.55 27.82
C LEU A 203 6.06 -7.51 28.99
N SER A 204 5.34 -8.60 28.73
CA SER A 204 5.17 -9.70 29.67
C SER A 204 4.96 -11.03 28.94
N LYS A 205 4.92 -12.13 29.67
CA LYS A 205 4.40 -13.40 29.14
C LYS A 205 2.91 -13.26 28.85
N LEU A 206 2.36 -14.09 27.96
CA LEU A 206 0.98 -13.99 27.48
C LEU A 206 -0.07 -13.96 28.61
N ASN A 207 0.08 -14.82 29.62
CA ASN A 207 -0.90 -14.98 30.70
C ASN A 207 -0.67 -14.03 31.89
N ASP A 208 0.41 -13.25 31.86
CA ASP A 208 0.70 -12.28 32.91
C ASP A 208 -0.16 -11.02 32.73
N LYS A 209 -0.40 -10.31 33.83
CA LYS A 209 -1.08 -9.01 33.79
C LYS A 209 -0.17 -7.98 33.14
N ARG A 210 -0.76 -7.04 32.41
CA ARG A 210 -0.06 -5.86 31.86
C ARG A 210 0.77 -5.18 32.98
N PRO A 211 2.10 -5.09 32.84
CA PRO A 211 2.95 -4.45 33.84
C PRO A 211 2.56 -2.99 34.07
N PHE A 212 2.57 -2.55 35.34
CA PHE A 212 2.34 -1.14 35.66
C PHE A 212 3.50 -0.27 35.14
N THR A 213 4.73 -0.67 35.49
CA THR A 213 5.96 -0.02 35.07
C THR A 213 6.32 -0.42 33.63
N PRO A 214 6.55 0.53 32.72
CA PRO A 214 7.02 0.23 31.38
C PRO A 214 8.50 -0.22 31.41
N ILE A 215 8.86 -1.12 30.50
CA ILE A 215 10.27 -1.53 30.30
C ILE A 215 11.06 -0.42 29.60
N LEU A 216 10.38 0.38 28.78
CA LEU A 216 10.94 1.55 28.12
C LEU A 216 9.96 2.73 28.19
N ALA A 217 10.49 3.92 28.45
CA ALA A 217 9.77 5.17 28.36
C ALA A 217 10.67 6.21 27.70
N TYR A 218 10.18 6.83 26.63
CA TYR A 218 10.94 7.79 25.83
C TYR A 218 10.07 8.99 25.46
N ARG A 219 10.61 10.20 25.58
CA ARG A 219 9.90 11.42 25.19
C ARG A 219 10.23 11.75 23.74
N ILE A 220 9.21 11.80 22.90
CA ILE A 220 9.35 12.05 21.47
C ILE A 220 8.13 12.79 20.95
N ASP A 221 8.37 13.78 20.07
CA ASP A 221 7.31 14.44 19.33
C ASP A 221 7.08 13.77 17.98
N LEU A 222 6.13 12.84 17.91
CA LEU A 222 5.80 12.18 16.65
C LEU A 222 5.08 13.10 15.66
N PHE A 223 4.46 14.18 16.14
CA PHE A 223 3.87 15.18 15.26
C PHE A 223 4.97 16.00 14.55
N GLU A 224 6.08 16.29 15.21
CA GLU A 224 7.24 16.92 14.57
C GLU A 224 7.80 16.08 13.41
N MET A 225 7.78 14.75 13.54
CA MET A 225 8.28 13.84 12.50
C MET A 225 7.35 13.75 11.27
N TRP A 226 6.04 13.65 11.48
CA TRP A 226 5.08 13.32 10.40
C TRP A 226 4.07 14.42 10.06
N GLY A 227 3.87 15.42 10.92
CA GLY A 227 2.89 16.48 10.71
C GLY A 227 1.50 15.94 10.36
N ASN A 228 1.02 16.28 9.16
CA ASN A 228 -0.30 15.91 8.63
C ASN A 228 -0.24 14.76 7.59
N GLU A 229 0.88 14.05 7.52
CA GLU A 229 1.06 12.93 6.61
C GLU A 229 0.36 11.67 7.10
N ASP A 230 0.03 10.80 6.16
CA ASP A 230 -0.48 9.46 6.44
C ASP A 230 0.63 8.57 6.99
N VAL A 231 0.41 8.04 8.19
CA VAL A 231 1.30 7.12 8.87
C VAL A 231 0.68 5.73 8.87
N PHE A 232 1.44 4.78 8.35
CA PHE A 232 1.08 3.37 8.32
C PHE A 232 1.66 2.66 9.53
N VAL A 233 0.94 1.64 9.99
CA VAL A 233 1.33 0.87 11.18
C VAL A 233 1.46 -0.59 10.78
N GLY A 234 2.53 -1.23 11.22
CA GLY A 234 2.75 -2.64 10.93
C GLY A 234 3.55 -3.38 11.98
N ILE A 235 3.62 -4.69 11.80
CA ILE A 235 4.56 -5.57 12.48
C ILE A 235 5.38 -6.27 11.40
N ILE A 236 6.70 -6.17 11.49
CA ILE A 236 7.64 -6.68 10.51
C ILE A 236 8.65 -7.61 11.17
N SER A 237 9.08 -8.64 10.44
CA SER A 237 10.15 -9.53 10.86
C SER A 237 10.96 -9.95 9.64
N THR A 238 12.26 -10.09 9.83
CA THR A 238 13.22 -10.50 8.80
C THR A 238 14.15 -11.57 9.35
N THR A 239 14.57 -12.49 8.50
CA THR A 239 15.59 -13.50 8.78
C THR A 239 16.61 -13.52 7.64
N ASN A 240 17.90 -13.55 8.01
CA ASN A 240 19.06 -13.69 7.12
C ASN A 240 19.59 -15.14 7.14
N GLU A 241 20.58 -15.46 6.29
CA GLU A 241 21.14 -16.82 6.16
C GLU A 241 21.68 -17.41 7.48
N GLU A 242 22.20 -16.55 8.37
CA GLU A 242 22.70 -16.95 9.70
C GLU A 242 21.57 -17.34 10.67
N SER A 243 20.33 -16.95 10.34
CA SER A 243 19.11 -17.17 11.13
C SER A 243 18.16 -18.21 10.52
N SER A 244 18.69 -19.10 9.66
CA SER A 244 17.94 -20.04 8.80
C SER A 244 16.93 -20.98 9.46
N GLN A 245 16.82 -21.01 10.79
CA GLN A 245 15.86 -21.82 11.55
C GLN A 245 14.90 -20.99 12.42
N SER A 246 15.04 -19.66 12.42
CA SER A 246 14.18 -18.75 13.17
C SER A 246 12.86 -18.51 12.45
N SER A 247 11.77 -18.45 13.20
CA SER A 247 10.44 -18.11 12.72
C SER A 247 9.77 -17.18 13.71
N SER A 248 8.93 -16.29 13.20
CA SER A 248 8.19 -15.32 13.99
C SER A 248 6.69 -15.43 13.74
N ASN A 249 5.93 -15.44 14.83
CA ASN A 249 4.47 -15.58 14.79
C ASN A 249 3.82 -14.44 15.57
N VAL A 250 2.71 -13.92 15.05
CA VAL A 250 1.83 -12.96 15.72
C VAL A 250 0.48 -13.65 15.95
N TYR A 251 0.02 -13.71 17.19
CA TYR A 251 -1.23 -14.38 17.58
C TYR A 251 -2.40 -13.42 17.76
N SER A 252 -2.10 -12.16 18.09
CA SER A 252 -3.10 -11.10 18.20
C SER A 252 -2.44 -9.76 17.95
N TRP A 253 -3.19 -8.82 17.40
CA TRP A 253 -2.74 -7.45 17.23
C TRP A 253 -3.92 -6.49 17.18
N ARG A 254 -3.91 -5.47 18.03
CA ARG A 254 -4.90 -4.41 18.07
C ARG A 254 -4.19 -3.07 18.10
N PHE A 255 -4.59 -2.20 17.18
CA PHE A 255 -4.15 -0.81 17.13
C PHE A 255 -5.34 0.11 17.30
N ARG A 256 -5.20 1.13 18.15
CA ARG A 256 -6.26 2.11 18.42
C ARG A 256 -5.69 3.51 18.46
N VAL A 257 -6.28 4.35 17.65
CA VAL A 257 -6.08 5.80 17.67
C VAL A 257 -7.00 6.39 18.74
N ARG A 258 -6.46 7.23 19.63
CA ARG A 258 -7.20 7.94 20.67
C ARG A 258 -7.15 9.43 20.37
N ASP A 259 -8.33 10.01 20.23
CA ASP A 259 -8.46 11.46 20.15
C ASP A 259 -8.49 12.04 21.57
N VAL A 260 -7.64 13.02 21.86
CA VAL A 260 -7.65 13.69 23.15
C VAL A 260 -8.82 14.68 23.15
N SER A 261 -9.96 14.22 23.65
CA SER A 261 -11.15 15.06 23.87
C SER A 261 -10.83 16.21 24.83
N SER A 262 -11.00 17.46 24.40
CA SER A 262 -10.83 18.66 25.25
C SER A 262 -11.85 18.80 26.36
N TRP A 263 -12.84 17.92 26.48
CA TRP A 263 -13.89 18.00 27.50
C TRP A 263 -13.43 17.62 28.92
N MET A 264 -12.15 17.24 29.10
CA MET A 264 -11.58 16.98 30.43
C MET A 264 -10.93 18.21 31.10
N HIS A 265 -10.89 19.36 30.41
CA HIS A 265 -10.73 20.64 31.10
C HIS A 265 -12.11 21.25 31.27
N SER A 266 -12.62 21.26 32.50
CA SER A 266 -13.80 22.06 32.84
C SER A 266 -13.50 23.52 32.50
N LEU A 267 -14.04 24.01 31.39
CA LEU A 267 -14.15 25.45 31.17
C LEU A 267 -14.87 26.04 32.41
N PRO A 268 -14.41 27.16 32.98
CA PRO A 268 -15.19 27.82 34.03
C PRO A 268 -16.57 28.12 33.45
N ALA A 269 -17.62 27.73 34.17
CA ALA A 269 -18.99 27.95 33.73
C ALA A 269 -19.22 29.45 33.54
N ASP A 270 -19.35 29.90 32.29
CA ASP A 270 -19.75 31.27 31.98
C ASP A 270 -21.25 31.42 32.26
N PRO A 271 -21.65 32.27 33.22
CA PRO A 271 -23.06 32.44 33.59
C PRO A 271 -23.86 33.27 32.58
N ARG A 272 -23.28 33.69 31.44
CA ARG A 272 -23.99 34.46 30.41
C ARG A 272 -24.01 33.70 29.08
N GLY A 273 -24.80 32.63 29.05
CA GLY A 273 -25.07 31.85 27.85
C GLY A 273 -25.63 32.69 26.72
N TYR A 274 -24.82 32.88 25.67
CA TYR A 274 -25.27 33.41 24.39
C TYR A 274 -25.65 32.22 23.49
N VAL A 275 -26.83 32.30 22.89
CA VAL A 275 -27.40 31.27 22.00
C VAL A 275 -26.60 31.24 20.71
N ASP A 276 -25.92 30.13 20.44
CA ASP A 276 -25.22 29.88 19.19
C ASP A 276 -26.22 29.62 18.06
N LYS A 277 -26.15 30.44 17.01
CA LYS A 277 -26.99 30.39 15.80
C LYS A 277 -26.28 29.70 14.61
N ASP A 278 -25.08 29.16 14.77
CA ASP A 278 -24.32 28.54 13.66
C ASP A 278 -24.74 27.10 13.33
N SER A 279 -25.58 26.48 14.17
CA SER A 279 -26.04 25.10 13.95
C SER A 279 -27.08 24.93 12.83
N GLN A 280 -27.62 26.01 12.26
CA GLN A 280 -28.57 25.94 11.14
C GLN A 280 -27.92 26.05 9.75
N GLU A 281 -26.74 26.64 9.61
CA GLU A 281 -26.12 26.84 8.29
C GLU A 281 -25.44 25.56 7.77
N PHE A 282 -24.78 24.81 8.65
CA PHE A 282 -24.15 23.51 8.32
C PHE A 282 -25.12 22.42 7.85
N ARG A 283 -26.40 22.50 8.26
CA ARG A 283 -27.41 21.51 7.87
C ARG A 283 -27.99 21.78 6.48
N ALA A 284 -27.87 23.01 5.98
CA ALA A 284 -28.33 23.42 4.65
C ALA A 284 -27.29 23.13 3.54
N GLU A 285 -25.99 23.13 3.84
CA GLU A 285 -24.97 22.75 2.85
C GLU A 285 -24.92 21.24 2.59
N ARG A 286 -25.10 20.41 3.64
CA ARG A 286 -25.05 18.95 3.50
C ARG A 286 -26.19 18.39 2.65
N SER A 287 -27.34 19.08 2.58
CA SER A 287 -28.48 18.66 1.75
C SER A 287 -28.28 18.98 0.25
N LYS A 288 -27.57 20.06 -0.07
CA LYS A 288 -27.27 20.46 -1.46
C LYS A 288 -26.27 19.52 -2.13
N PHE A 289 -25.28 19.03 -1.38
CA PHE A 289 -24.28 18.09 -1.91
C PHE A 289 -24.90 16.74 -2.29
N CYS A 290 -25.87 16.24 -1.50
CA CYS A 290 -26.55 14.98 -1.78
C CYS A 290 -27.41 15.03 -3.06
N ALA A 291 -28.11 16.14 -3.30
CA ALA A 291 -28.93 16.32 -4.50
C ALA A 291 -28.08 16.39 -5.79
N LEU A 292 -26.93 17.07 -5.75
CA LEU A 292 -26.00 17.17 -6.88
C LEU A 292 -25.37 15.82 -7.24
N THR A 293 -25.02 14.99 -6.25
CA THR A 293 -24.48 13.65 -6.50
C THR A 293 -25.50 12.74 -7.18
N ILE A 294 -26.77 12.81 -6.79
CA ILE A 294 -27.85 12.03 -7.41
C ILE A 294 -28.09 12.48 -8.86
N LEU A 295 -28.10 13.78 -9.12
CA LEU A 295 -28.29 14.34 -10.47
C LEU A 295 -27.16 13.93 -11.42
N ALA A 296 -25.90 13.98 -10.96
CA ALA A 296 -24.74 13.56 -11.76
C ALA A 296 -24.82 12.06 -12.12
N GLY A 297 -25.24 11.21 -11.17
CA GLY A 297 -25.45 9.79 -11.39
C GLY A 297 -26.53 9.49 -12.45
N LEU A 298 -27.63 10.25 -12.45
CA LEU A 298 -28.69 10.09 -13.46
C LEU A 298 -28.20 10.45 -14.87
N ILE A 299 -27.49 11.57 -15.02
CA ILE A 299 -26.94 12.01 -16.31
C ILE A 299 -25.96 10.96 -16.86
N PHE A 300 -25.07 10.44 -16.02
CA PHE A 300 -24.09 9.44 -16.44
C PHE A 300 -24.75 8.13 -16.90
N ASN A 301 -25.75 7.64 -16.15
CA ASN A 301 -26.48 6.42 -16.53
C ASN A 301 -27.28 6.58 -17.82
N THR A 302 -27.95 7.71 -18.02
CA THR A 302 -28.69 7.97 -19.27
C THR A 302 -27.74 8.08 -20.46
N GLY A 303 -26.59 8.74 -20.30
CA GLY A 303 -25.56 8.85 -21.34
C GLY A 303 -25.00 7.48 -21.74
N CYS A 304 -24.60 6.66 -20.76
CA CYS A 304 -24.10 5.31 -21.02
C CYS A 304 -25.16 4.40 -21.68
N GLY A 305 -26.42 4.48 -21.22
CA GLY A 305 -27.52 3.71 -21.82
C GLY A 305 -27.78 4.07 -23.27
N ALA A 306 -27.81 5.37 -23.60
CA ALA A 306 -27.99 5.84 -24.98
C ALA A 306 -26.84 5.41 -25.90
N LEU A 307 -25.60 5.46 -25.39
CA LEU A 307 -24.41 5.05 -26.15
C LEU A 307 -24.43 3.54 -26.46
N LEU A 308 -24.80 2.70 -25.48
CA LEU A 308 -24.95 1.26 -25.68
C LEU A 308 -26.05 0.93 -26.70
N ALA A 309 -27.19 1.62 -26.64
CA ALA A 309 -28.27 1.44 -27.60
C ALA A 309 -27.84 1.84 -29.03
N PHE A 310 -27.08 2.93 -29.18
CA PHE A 310 -26.55 3.36 -30.46
C PHE A 310 -25.57 2.33 -31.06
N VAL A 311 -24.66 1.80 -30.25
CA VAL A 311 -23.73 0.75 -30.69
C VAL A 311 -24.48 -0.51 -31.10
N MET A 312 -25.50 -0.93 -30.36
CA MET A 312 -26.34 -2.09 -30.70
C MET A 312 -27.06 -1.89 -32.05
N LEU A 313 -27.65 -0.71 -32.28
CA LEU A 313 -28.30 -0.38 -33.55
C LEU A 313 -27.30 -0.35 -34.72
N PHE A 314 -26.11 0.20 -34.50
CA PHE A 314 -25.06 0.24 -35.50
C PHE A 314 -24.57 -1.17 -35.87
N MET A 315 -24.36 -2.03 -34.87
CA MET A 315 -24.00 -3.43 -35.09
C MET A 315 -25.11 -4.21 -35.79
N TRP A 316 -26.38 -3.96 -35.44
CA TRP A 316 -27.54 -4.53 -36.14
C TRP A 316 -27.57 -4.13 -37.61
N ALA A 317 -27.35 -2.84 -37.93
CA ALA A 317 -27.33 -2.35 -39.31
C ALA A 317 -26.21 -3.00 -40.14
N ILE A 318 -25.02 -3.20 -39.55
CA ILE A 318 -23.91 -3.92 -40.20
C ILE A 318 -24.31 -5.38 -40.48
N MET A 319 -24.94 -6.04 -39.52
CA MET A 319 -25.35 -7.44 -39.66
C MET A 319 -26.43 -7.61 -40.74
N VAL A 320 -27.43 -6.73 -40.79
CA VAL A 320 -28.48 -6.76 -41.82
C VAL A 320 -27.89 -6.48 -43.21
N ASN A 321 -26.99 -5.51 -43.34
CA ASN A 321 -26.33 -5.20 -44.62
C ASN A 321 -25.36 -6.30 -45.08
N ARG A 322 -24.85 -7.15 -44.17
CA ARG A 322 -24.06 -8.33 -44.56
C ARG A 322 -24.90 -9.47 -45.13
N HIS A 323 -26.20 -9.50 -44.84
CA HIS A 323 -27.13 -10.52 -45.35
C HIS A 323 -27.81 -10.14 -46.68
N THR A 324 -27.55 -8.96 -47.24
CA THR A 324 -28.13 -8.50 -48.53
C THR A 324 -27.18 -8.60 -49.74
N VAL A 325 -26.12 -9.42 -49.66
CA VAL A 325 -25.31 -9.76 -50.83
C VAL A 325 -26.01 -10.89 -51.60
N PHE A 326 -26.89 -10.52 -52.53
CA PHE A 326 -27.47 -11.43 -53.52
C PHE A 326 -26.38 -11.94 -54.48
N PRO A 327 -26.44 -13.22 -54.94
CA PRO A 327 -25.49 -13.72 -55.91
C PRO A 327 -25.86 -13.16 -57.29
N VAL A 328 -24.91 -12.51 -57.97
CA VAL A 328 -25.08 -12.16 -59.39
C VAL A 328 -24.06 -12.95 -60.19
N GLU A 329 -24.62 -13.87 -60.97
CA GLU A 329 -24.00 -14.68 -62.02
C GLU A 329 -23.10 -13.83 -62.94
N CYS A 330 -21.90 -14.34 -63.24
CA CYS A 330 -21.02 -13.80 -64.28
C CYS A 330 -21.37 -14.40 -65.65
N GLN A 331 -21.49 -13.55 -66.68
CA GLN A 331 -20.67 -13.55 -67.92
C GLN A 331 -21.44 -12.99 -69.13
N ALA A 332 -20.90 -11.94 -69.74
CA ALA A 332 -20.87 -11.78 -71.20
C ALA A 332 -19.74 -10.80 -71.57
N GLY A 333 -18.87 -11.22 -72.50
CA GLY A 333 -17.70 -10.48 -73.00
C GLY A 333 -18.02 -9.40 -74.06
N PRO A 334 -16.98 -8.85 -74.72
CA PRO A 334 -16.81 -7.41 -74.92
C PRO A 334 -17.29 -6.89 -76.29
N ASP A 335 -17.55 -5.59 -76.38
CA ASP A 335 -17.56 -4.87 -77.66
C ASP A 335 -16.72 -3.58 -77.60
N ASP A 336 -16.03 -3.37 -78.72
CA ASP A 336 -14.91 -2.48 -79.02
C ASP A 336 -15.40 -1.10 -79.51
N PHE A 337 -14.83 0.01 -79.03
CA PHE A 337 -15.09 1.34 -79.60
C PHE A 337 -13.83 2.21 -79.72
N ARG A 338 -13.59 2.66 -80.95
CA ARG A 338 -12.51 3.53 -81.45
C ARG A 338 -12.58 4.97 -80.92
N TYR A 339 -11.43 5.63 -80.82
CA TYR A 339 -11.30 7.07 -80.57
C TYR A 339 -10.84 7.83 -81.83
N GLU A 340 -11.48 8.96 -82.11
CA GLU A 340 -11.06 9.94 -83.12
C GLU A 340 -10.42 11.15 -82.42
N LYS A 341 -9.25 11.59 -82.91
CA LYS A 341 -8.39 12.60 -82.27
C LYS A 341 -8.54 13.95 -82.98
N VAL A 342 -8.93 14.99 -82.25
CA VAL A 342 -8.95 16.39 -82.74
C VAL A 342 -7.94 17.21 -81.94
N ASN A 343 -7.00 17.86 -82.64
CA ASN A 343 -6.05 18.83 -82.10
C ASN A 343 -6.53 20.25 -82.45
N VAL A 344 -6.58 21.15 -81.47
CA VAL A 344 -6.73 22.60 -81.72
C VAL A 344 -5.74 23.36 -80.83
N ILE A 345 -4.97 24.23 -81.49
CA ILE A 345 -3.95 25.14 -80.97
C ILE A 345 -4.65 26.45 -80.59
N VAL A 346 -4.23 27.10 -79.49
CA VAL A 346 -4.59 28.51 -79.22
C VAL A 346 -3.34 29.29 -78.80
N GLU A 347 -3.09 30.36 -79.55
CA GLU A 347 -2.05 31.38 -79.37
C GLU A 347 -2.26 32.21 -78.10
N LYS A 348 -1.17 32.81 -77.61
CA LYS A 348 -1.13 33.69 -76.44
C LYS A 348 -1.14 35.14 -76.93
N ASP A 349 -2.15 35.89 -76.52
CA ASP A 349 -2.24 37.34 -76.72
C ASP A 349 -1.24 38.11 -75.83
N ASP A 350 -0.89 39.27 -76.35
CA ASP A 350 0.18 40.17 -75.96
C ASP A 350 -0.32 41.34 -75.09
N GLN A 351 0.64 42.19 -74.69
CA GLN A 351 0.52 43.58 -74.22
C GLN A 351 0.32 43.87 -72.72
N GLY A 352 1.21 44.73 -72.20
CA GLY A 352 1.05 45.45 -70.95
C GLY A 352 2.24 46.36 -70.64
N ASP A 353 2.37 47.43 -71.44
CA ASP A 353 3.40 48.47 -71.39
C ASP A 353 3.31 49.35 -70.12
N LYS A 354 4.47 49.83 -69.68
CA LYS A 354 4.78 50.95 -68.75
C LYS A 354 6.02 51.59 -69.39
N ASP A 355 6.06 52.86 -69.81
CA ASP A 355 5.55 54.10 -69.20
C ASP A 355 5.11 55.14 -70.24
#